data_AF-A0A1X6MNB6-F1
#
_entry.id   AF-A0A1X6MNB6-F1
#
_cell.length_a   1.000
_cell.length_b   1.000
_cell.length_c   1.000
_cell.angle_alpha   90.00
_cell.angle_beta   90.00
_cell.angle_gamma   90.00
#
_symmetry.space_group_name_H-M   'P 1'
#
loop_
_entity.id
_entity.type
_entity.pdbx_description
1 polymer ?
#
loop_
_entity_poly.entity_id
_entity_poly.type
_entity_poly.pdbx_seq_one_letter_code
_entity_poly.pdbx_strand_id
1 'polypeptide(L)'
;MRPFLPYAGKLLLRFERSPLEKHAGRRVLVLRVVQVLEPIKHLVENYDGYIKLPEEGELIVRRGKPVRIDVDIHWKNTPMNLMYDLAYPST
;
A
#
# COMPACT_ATOMS: atom_id res chain seq x y z
N MET A 1 5.73 -6.97 -19.35
CA MET A 1 5.83 -5.52 -19.10
C MET A 1 6.43 -5.34 -17.72
N ARG A 2 7.58 -4.67 -17.57
CA ARG A 2 8.14 -4.38 -16.24
C ARG A 2 7.22 -3.38 -15.51
N PRO A 3 6.97 -3.54 -14.21
CA PRO A 3 6.23 -2.54 -13.46
C PRO A 3 6.98 -1.21 -13.51
N PHE A 4 6.26 -0.11 -13.72
CA PHE A 4 6.83 1.23 -13.67
C PHE A 4 7.16 1.56 -12.20
N LEU A 5 8.45 1.79 -11.93
CA LEU A 5 8.99 2.07 -10.60
C LEU A 5 9.63 3.47 -10.63
N PRO A 6 8.90 4.53 -10.19
CA PRO A 6 9.44 5.89 -10.19
C PRO A 6 10.49 6.14 -9.11
N TYR A 7 10.58 5.24 -8.14
CA TYR A 7 11.46 5.35 -6.98
C TYR A 7 12.23 4.04 -6.73
N ALA A 8 13.43 4.16 -6.18
CA ALA A 8 14.18 3.08 -5.55
C ALA A 8 14.36 3.37 -4.05
N GLY A 9 14.35 2.34 -3.22
CA GLY A 9 14.53 2.43 -1.78
C GLY A 9 13.92 1.22 -1.07
N LYS A 10 13.94 1.23 0.27
CA LYS A 10 13.30 0.20 1.09
C LYS A 10 12.44 0.85 2.15
N LEU A 11 11.22 0.32 2.28
CA LEU A 11 10.22 0.80 3.22
C LEU A 11 9.72 -0.38 4.05
N LEU A 12 9.46 -0.14 5.32
CA LEU A 12 8.60 -0.99 6.14
C LEU A 12 7.18 -0.47 6.01
N LEU A 13 6.26 -1.35 5.57
CA LEU A 13 4.85 -1.01 5.41
C LEU A 13 3.99 -1.81 6.40
N ARG A 14 2.84 -1.26 6.75
CA ARG A 14 1.81 -1.94 7.53
C ARG A 14 0.47 -1.91 6.79
N PHE A 15 -0.16 -3.08 6.70
CA PHE A 15 -1.58 -3.14 6.39
C PHE A 15 -2.39 -2.67 7.60
N GLU A 16 -3.28 -1.72 7.39
CA GLU A 16 -4.21 -1.28 8.42
C GLU A 16 -5.60 -1.07 7.84
N ARG A 17 -6.62 -1.11 8.71
CA ARG A 17 -7.99 -0.81 8.29
C ARG A 17 -8.07 0.64 7.84
N SER A 18 -8.73 0.87 6.70
CA SER A 18 -8.82 2.21 6.13
C SER A 18 -9.52 3.18 7.10
N PRO A 19 -8.92 4.34 7.39
CA PRO A 19 -9.52 5.34 8.28
C PRO A 19 -10.54 6.24 7.56
N LEU A 20 -10.78 6.04 6.26
CA LEU A 20 -11.64 6.91 5.47
C LEU A 20 -13.12 6.60 5.72
N GLU A 21 -13.92 7.61 6.05
CA GLU A 21 -15.37 7.46 6.36
C GLU A 21 -16.16 6.75 5.25
N LYS A 22 -15.82 7.00 3.98
CA LYS A 22 -16.45 6.30 2.83
C LYS A 22 -16.25 4.77 2.83
N HIS A 23 -15.39 4.25 3.70
CA HIS A 23 -15.17 2.82 3.91
C HIS A 23 -15.76 2.32 5.24
N ALA A 24 -16.53 3.15 5.96
CA ALA A 24 -17.21 2.74 7.18
C ALA A 24 -18.11 1.50 6.93
N GLY A 25 -18.10 0.56 7.87
CA GLY A 25 -18.82 -0.71 7.76
C GLY A 25 -18.22 -1.72 6.78
N ARG A 26 -17.11 -1.39 6.09
CA ARG A 26 -16.47 -2.27 5.08
C ARG A 26 -15.12 -2.79 5.57
N ARG A 27 -14.63 -3.86 4.93
CA ARG A 27 -13.29 -4.43 5.15
C ARG A 27 -12.34 -3.94 4.06
N VAL A 28 -11.91 -2.69 4.19
CA VAL A 28 -10.93 -2.07 3.27
C VAL A 28 -9.62 -1.88 4.00
N LEU A 29 -8.54 -2.41 3.43
CA LEU A 29 -7.18 -2.22 3.90
C LEU A 29 -6.48 -1.11 3.12
N VAL A 30 -5.58 -0.39 3.78
CA VAL A 30 -4.63 0.55 3.19
C VAL A 30 -3.22 0.20 3.61
N LEU A 31 -2.22 0.75 2.91
CA LEU A 31 -0.81 0.59 3.23
C LEU A 31 -0.26 1.87 3.84
N ARG A 32 0.20 1.80 5.09
CA ARG A 32 0.92 2.89 5.77
C ARG A 32 2.42 2.63 5.73
N VAL A 33 3.20 3.67 5.45
CA VAL A 33 4.65 3.67 5.62
C VAL A 33 4.93 3.77 7.11
N VAL A 34 5.49 2.71 7.68
CA VAL A 34 5.92 2.71 9.08
C VAL A 34 7.29 3.33 9.21
N GLN A 35 8.20 2.98 8.29
CA GLN A 35 9.59 3.42 8.33
C GLN A 35 10.21 3.42 6.93
N VAL A 36 11.09 4.38 6.65
CA VAL A 36 11.99 4.40 5.51
C VAL A 36 13.30 3.75 5.94
N LEU A 37 13.56 2.55 5.45
CA LEU A 37 14.74 1.74 5.82
C LEU A 37 15.97 2.13 4.99
N GLU A 38 15.76 2.46 3.71
CA GLU A 38 16.79 3.00 2.84
C GLU A 38 16.26 4.26 2.14
N PRO A 39 17.10 5.32 1.99
CA PRO A 39 16.68 6.56 1.38
C PRO A 39 16.03 6.36 0.02
N ILE A 40 14.92 7.07 -0.20
CA ILE A 40 14.16 7.00 -1.45
C ILE A 40 14.87 7.84 -2.51
N LYS A 41 15.18 7.23 -3.64
CA LYS A 41 15.81 7.86 -4.81
C LYS A 41 14.81 7.95 -5.95
N HIS A 42 14.74 9.11 -6.60
CA HIS A 42 14.00 9.27 -7.85
C HIS A 42 14.73 8.51 -8.97
N LEU A 43 14.00 7.66 -9.68
CA LEU A 43 14.50 6.96 -10.87
C LEU A 43 14.06 7.63 -12.18
N VAL A 44 13.10 8.55 -12.09
CA VAL A 44 12.51 9.24 -13.24
C VAL A 44 12.62 10.74 -12.98
N GLU A 45 13.34 11.43 -13.87
CA GLU A 45 13.42 12.89 -13.87
C GLU A 45 12.07 13.50 -14.21
N ASN A 46 11.72 14.63 -13.57
CA ASN A 46 10.45 15.33 -13.78
C ASN A 46 9.21 14.43 -13.64
N TYR A 47 9.27 13.46 -12.72
CA TYR A 47 8.18 12.52 -12.49
C TYR A 47 6.88 13.21 -12.09
N ASP A 48 5.77 12.79 -12.69
CA ASP A 48 4.43 13.41 -12.57
C ASP A 48 3.74 13.19 -11.21
N GLY A 49 4.37 12.44 -10.29
CA GLY A 49 3.81 12.14 -8.99
C GLY A 49 2.64 11.16 -9.02
N TYR A 50 2.47 10.38 -10.10
CA TYR A 50 1.42 9.37 -10.19
C TYR A 50 1.43 8.39 -9.00
N ILE A 51 2.61 8.03 -8.49
CA ILE A 51 2.81 7.51 -7.14
C ILE A 51 3.42 8.65 -6.33
N LYS A 52 2.72 9.12 -5.29
CA LYS A 52 3.27 10.16 -4.40
C LYS A 52 4.54 9.63 -3.75
N LEU A 53 5.54 10.49 -3.53
CA LEU A 53 6.72 10.16 -2.75
C LEU A 53 6.26 9.54 -1.41
N PRO A 54 6.69 8.30 -1.07
CA PRO A 54 6.36 7.70 0.21
C PRO A 54 7.03 8.47 1.35
N GLU A 55 6.27 8.78 2.39
CA GLU A 55 6.72 9.51 3.58
C GLU A 55 6.38 8.68 4.81
N GLU A 56 7.26 8.65 5.82
CA GLU A 56 6.97 7.94 7.07
C GLU A 56 5.69 8.45 7.73
N GLY A 57 4.92 7.52 8.28
CA GLY A 57 3.62 7.83 8.86
C GLY A 57 2.51 8.03 7.83
N GLU A 58 2.79 8.24 6.54
CA GLU A 58 1.76 8.49 5.52
C GLU A 58 1.27 7.20 4.84
N LEU A 59 0.12 7.29 4.17
CA LEU A 59 -0.37 6.20 3.32
C LEU A 59 0.32 6.22 1.96
N ILE A 60 0.52 5.05 1.37
CA ILE A 60 0.94 4.95 -0.04
C ILE A 60 -0.18 5.50 -0.92
N VAL A 61 0.13 6.50 -1.76
CA VAL A 61 -0.84 7.17 -2.63
C VAL A 61 -0.49 6.94 -4.10
N ARG A 62 -1.48 6.48 -4.88
CA ARG A 62 -1.42 6.29 -6.33
C ARG A 62 -2.59 7.02 -6.99
N ARG A 63 -2.33 7.83 -8.02
CA ARG A 63 -3.32 8.69 -8.69
C ARG A 63 -4.11 9.57 -7.69
N GLY A 64 -3.41 10.15 -6.72
CA GLY A 64 -4.01 10.99 -5.67
C GLY A 64 -4.95 10.24 -4.72
N LYS A 65 -4.98 8.90 -4.72
CA LYS A 65 -5.81 8.09 -3.82
C LYS A 65 -4.94 7.09 -3.06
N PRO A 66 -5.23 6.83 -1.76
CA PRO A 66 -4.55 5.76 -1.04
C PRO A 66 -4.69 4.43 -1.76
N VAL A 67 -3.57 3.72 -1.91
CA VAL A 67 -3.58 2.32 -2.36
C VAL A 67 -4.38 1.54 -1.34
N ARG A 68 -5.36 0.78 -1.84
CA ARG A 68 -6.30 0.05 -1.01
C ARG A 68 -6.55 -1.34 -1.55
N ILE A 69 -6.88 -2.23 -0.64
CA ILE A 69 -7.35 -3.58 -0.92
C ILE A 69 -8.75 -3.70 -0.34
N ASP A 70 -9.70 -4.00 -1.22
CA ASP A 70 -11.12 -4.15 -0.85
C ASP A 70 -11.42 -5.63 -0.63
N VAL A 71 -11.36 -6.07 0.63
CA VAL A 71 -11.47 -7.48 0.99
C VAL A 71 -12.85 -8.03 0.63
N ASP A 72 -13.88 -7.21 0.77
CA ASP A 72 -15.27 -7.60 0.45
C ASP A 72 -15.48 -7.88 -1.05
N ILE A 73 -14.64 -7.32 -1.92
CA ILE A 73 -14.70 -7.55 -3.37
C ILE A 73 -13.82 -8.74 -3.77
N HIS A 74 -12.60 -8.79 -3.26
CA HIS A 74 -11.56 -9.68 -3.77
C HIS A 74 -11.51 -11.03 -3.03
N TRP A 75 -11.94 -11.09 -1.76
CA TRP A 75 -11.93 -12.29 -0.92
C TRP A 75 -13.16 -12.35 -0.01
N LYS A 76 -14.32 -12.57 -0.63
CA LYS A 76 -15.59 -12.73 0.08
C LYS A 76 -15.47 -13.88 1.10
N ASN A 77 -15.89 -13.61 2.34
CA ASN A 77 -15.86 -14.55 3.47
C ASN A 77 -14.47 -14.99 3.95
N THR A 78 -13.38 -14.39 3.48
CA THR A 78 -12.03 -14.65 4.00
C THR A 78 -11.71 -13.68 5.14
N PRO A 79 -11.31 -14.17 6.33
CA PRO A 79 -10.82 -13.30 7.40
C PRO A 79 -9.40 -12.80 7.06
N MET A 80 -9.03 -11.61 7.54
CA MET A 80 -7.80 -10.96 7.07
C MET A 80 -6.51 -11.69 7.43
N ASN A 81 -6.48 -12.39 8.57
CA ASN A 81 -5.33 -13.22 8.94
C ASN A 81 -5.08 -14.31 7.88
N LEU A 82 -6.15 -14.96 7.42
CA LEU A 82 -6.03 -16.00 6.40
C LEU A 82 -5.54 -15.45 5.06
N MET A 83 -5.87 -14.20 4.72
CA MET A 83 -5.29 -13.55 3.52
C MET A 83 -3.79 -13.34 3.65
N TYR A 84 -3.31 -12.94 4.82
CA TYR A 84 -1.89 -12.74 5.07
C TYR A 84 -1.13 -14.06 4.96
N ASP A 85 -1.65 -15.12 5.60
CA ASP A 85 -1.06 -16.46 5.57
C ASP A 85 -1.03 -17.07 4.16
N LEU A 86 -2.06 -16.83 3.34
CA LEU A 86 -2.10 -17.29 1.94
C LEU A 86 -1.16 -16.51 1.02
N ALA A 87 -0.98 -15.21 1.26
CA ALA A 87 -0.10 -14.36 0.43
C ALA A 87 1.37 -14.53 0.79
N TYR A 88 1.66 -14.88 2.04
CA TYR A 88 3.01 -15.09 2.58
C TYR A 88 3.03 -16.40 3.38
N PRO A 89 2.96 -17.56 2.70
CA PRO A 89 3.05 -18.84 3.39
C PRO A 89 4.39 -18.90 4.13
N SER A 90 4.32 -19.19 5.43
CA SER A 90 5.51 -19.46 6.24
C SER A 90 6.28 -20.62 5.62
N THR A 91 7.42 -20.31 5.01
CA THR A 91 8.47 -21.29 4.66
C THR A 91 9.04 -21.93 5.92
#